data_AF-A0A2S5LH29-F1
#
_entry.id   AF-A0A2S5LH29-F1
#
_cell.length_a   1.000
_cell.length_b   1.000
_cell.length_c   1.000
_cell.angle_alpha   90.00
_cell.angle_beta   90.00
_cell.angle_gamma   90.00
#
_symmetry.space_group_name_H-M   'P 1'
#
loop_
_entity.id
_entity.type
_entity.pdbx_description
1 polymer ?
#
loop_
_entity_poly.entity_id
_entity_poly.type
_entity_poly.pdbx_seq_one_letter_code
_entity_poly.pdbx_strand_id
1 'polypeptide(L)' 'MTDTTTQLAILSDALVKIIDLGPLATEGRAAPSDLLTRAGDIAAQALTAAATYGQLPPFSESVDGQQDTHPQS' A
#
# COMPACT_ATOMS: atom_id res chain seq x y z
N MET A 1 -18.75 15.78 3.29
CA MET A 1 -17.41 16.32 3.01
C MET A 1 -16.42 15.22 3.31
N THR A 2 -15.61 14.82 2.33
CA THR A 2 -14.52 13.86 2.51
C THR A 2 -13.28 14.60 3.02
N ASP A 3 -12.61 14.08 4.05
CA ASP A 3 -11.35 14.66 4.55
C ASP A 3 -10.15 13.87 3.98
N THR A 4 -9.80 14.22 2.75
CA THR A 4 -8.74 13.54 1.98
C THR A 4 -7.36 13.72 2.57
N THR A 5 -7.10 14.84 3.26
CA THR A 5 -5.82 15.10 3.94
C THR A 5 -5.62 14.10 5.08
N THR A 6 -6.66 13.90 5.90
CA THR A 6 -6.62 12.92 6.99
C THR A 6 -6.51 11.49 6.44
N GLN A 7 -7.24 11.16 5.37
CA GLN A 7 -7.09 9.85 4.70
C GLN A 7 -5.66 9.60 4.22
N LEU A 8 -5.05 10.56 3.53
CA LEU A 8 -3.69 10.41 3.02
C LEU A 8 -2.67 10.29 4.15
N ALA A 9 -2.85 11.03 5.25
CA ALA A 9 -1.97 10.93 6.41
C ALA A 9 -2.02 9.52 7.03
N ILE A 10 -3.21 8.95 7.22
CA ILE A 10 -3.40 7.59 7.73
C ILE A 10 -2.71 6.56 6.82
N LEU A 11 -2.94 6.67 5.50
CA LEU A 11 -2.38 5.73 4.53
C LEU A 11 -0.85 5.87 4.43
N SER A 12 -0.33 7.09 4.50
CA SER A 12 1.12 7.35 4.43
C SER A 12 1.84 6.84 5.68
N ASP A 13 1.26 7.02 6.87
CA ASP A 13 1.78 6.45 8.12
C ASP A 13 1.84 4.92 8.06
N ALA A 14 0.79 4.28 7.53
CA ALA A 14 0.76 2.83 7.33
C ALA A 14 1.84 2.35 6.36
N LEU A 15 2.09 3.08 5.27
CA LEU A 15 3.16 2.76 4.31
C LEU A 15 4.54 2.81 4.97
N VAL A 16 4.82 3.83 5.80
CA VAL A 16 6.07 3.91 6.55
C VAL A 16 6.25 2.68 7.44
N LYS A 17 5.21 2.31 8.19
CA LYS A 17 5.24 1.12 9.06
C LYS A 17 5.49 -0.18 8.29
N ILE A 18 4.95 -0.32 7.08
CA ILE A 18 5.20 -1.48 6.22
C ILE A 18 6.65 -1.50 5.73
N ILE A 19 7.19 -0.35 5.32
CA ILE A 19 8.59 -0.23 4.87
C ILE A 19 9.55 -0.57 6.02
N ASP A 20 9.23 -0.17 7.25
CA ASP A 20 10.01 -0.47 8.45
C ASP A 20 10.06 -1.98 8.80
N LEU A 21 9.23 -2.82 8.16
CA LEU A 21 9.34 -4.28 8.25
C LEU A 21 10.51 -4.83 7.42
N GLY A 22 10.98 -4.09 6.40
CA GLY A 22 12.05 -4.50 5.50
C GLY A 22 13.36 -4.87 6.21
N PRO A 23 13.89 -4.03 7.12
CA PRO A 23 15.07 -4.36 7.92
C PRO A 23 14.93 -5.68 8.70
N LEU A 24 13.74 -5.98 9.24
CA LEU A 24 13.50 -7.23 9.97
C LEU A 24 13.61 -8.47 9.07
N ALA A 25 13.25 -8.34 7.78
CA ALA A 25 13.46 -9.38 6.78
C ALA A 25 14.94 -9.59 6.50
N THR A 26 15.68 -8.49 6.27
CA THR A 26 17.11 -8.55 5.91
C THR A 26 18.00 -9.03 7.05
N GLU A 27 17.60 -8.76 8.30
CA GLU A 27 18.31 -9.18 9.50
C GLU A 27 17.94 -10.60 9.95
N GLY A 28 17.02 -11.29 9.23
CA GLY A 28 16.57 -12.63 9.57
C GLY A 28 15.80 -12.71 10.90
N ARG A 29 15.23 -11.60 11.36
CA ARG A 29 14.55 -11.51 12.67
C ARG A 29 13.10 -11.99 12.64
N ALA A 30 12.53 -12.23 11.47
CA ALA A 30 11.19 -12.76 11.29
C ALA A 30 11.10 -13.57 9.98
N ALA A 31 10.18 -14.53 9.93
CA ALA A 31 9.93 -15.25 8.68
C ALA A 31 9.26 -14.33 7.64
N PRO A 32 9.57 -14.47 6.34
CA PRO A 32 8.96 -13.65 5.30
C PRO A 32 7.42 -13.69 5.31
N SER A 33 6.84 -14.85 5.61
CA SER A 33 5.39 -15.01 5.75
C SER A 33 4.81 -14.17 6.87
N ASP A 34 5.47 -14.12 8.04
CA ASP A 34 4.99 -13.34 9.19
C ASP A 34 5.05 -11.84 8.91
N LEU A 35 6.08 -11.40 8.18
CA LEU A 35 6.22 -10.00 7.77
C LEU A 35 5.15 -9.60 6.74
N LEU A 36 4.84 -10.49 5.78
CA LEU A 36 3.74 -10.26 4.84
C LEU A 36 2.38 -10.22 5.53
N THR A 37 2.13 -11.12 6.50
CA THR A 37 0.91 -11.08 7.32
C THR A 37 0.80 -9.77 8.07
N ARG A 38 1.87 -9.34 8.75
CA ARG A 38 1.89 -8.04 9.45
C ARG A 38 1.67 -6.86 8.52
N ALA A 39 2.30 -6.87 7.34
CA ALA A 39 2.11 -5.81 6.35
C ALA A 39 0.64 -5.76 5.88
N GLY A 40 0.03 -6.91 5.64
CA GLY A 40 -1.39 -7.03 5.28
C GLY A 40 -2.32 -6.50 6.38
N ASP A 41 -2.05 -6.85 7.64
CA ASP A 41 -2.84 -6.38 8.79
C ASP A 41 -2.75 -4.86 8.95
N ILE A 42 -1.55 -4.27 8.78
CA ILE A 42 -1.35 -2.83 8.82
C ILE A 42 -2.13 -2.16 7.69
N ALA A 43 -2.05 -2.68 6.47
CA ALA A 43 -2.76 -2.15 5.32
C ALA A 43 -4.29 -2.20 5.54
N ALA A 44 -4.83 -3.34 5.96
CA ALA A 44 -6.26 -3.51 6.21
C ALA A 44 -6.80 -2.54 7.27
N GLN A 45 -6.06 -2.37 8.36
CA GLN A 45 -6.41 -1.42 9.42
C GLN A 45 -6.39 0.02 8.91
N ALA A 46 -5.36 0.40 8.14
CA ALA A 46 -5.24 1.74 7.59
C ALA A 46 -6.35 2.07 6.59
N LEU A 47 -6.68 1.13 5.69
CA LEU A 47 -7.81 1.28 4.77
C LEU A 47 -9.13 1.47 5.53
N THR A 48 -9.37 0.65 6.55
CA THR A 48 -10.58 0.73 7.37
C THR A 48 -10.67 2.08 8.09
N ALA A 49 -9.57 2.55 8.68
CA ALA A 49 -9.50 3.84 9.35
C ALA A 49 -9.72 5.01 8.37
N ALA A 50 -9.05 5.00 7.21
CA ALA A 50 -9.19 6.04 6.21
C ALA A 50 -10.62 6.09 5.62
N ALA A 51 -11.29 4.94 5.47
CA ALA A 51 -12.68 4.89 5.02
C ALA A 51 -13.68 5.59 5.97
N THR A 52 -13.31 5.82 7.24
CA THR A 52 -14.14 6.59 8.18
C THR A 52 -14.22 8.08 7.85
N TYR A 53 -13.26 8.60 7.08
CA TYR A 53 -13.16 10.00 6.68
C TYR A 53 -13.77 10.27 5.29
N GLY A 54 -14.49 9.28 4.75
CA GLY A 54 -15.21 9.33 3.49
C GLY A 54 -14.85 8.16 2.58
N GLN A 55 -15.55 8.04 1.45
CA GLN A 55 -15.29 6.96 0.50
C GLN A 55 -13.86 7.07 -0.03
N LEU A 56 -13.10 5.97 0.08
CA LEU A 56 -11.78 5.91 -0.52
C LEU A 56 -11.88 6.04 -2.04
N PRO A 57 -10.94 6.74 -2.69
CA PRO A 57 -10.89 6.73 -4.14
C PRO A 57 -10.74 5.28 -4.63
N PRO A 58 -11.39 4.92 -5.75
CA PRO A 58 -11.12 3.64 -6.37
C PRO A 58 -9.62 3.53 -6.64
N PHE A 59 -9.05 2.35 -6.41
CA PHE A 59 -7.70 2.07 -6.89
C PHE A 59 -7.73 2.26 -8.41
N SER A 60 -6.92 3.19 -8.93
CA SER A 60 -6.69 3.24 -10.36
C SER A 60 -6.00 1.94 -10.73
N GLU A 61 -6.71 1.03 -11.42
CA GLU A 61 -6.06 0.03 -12.24
C GLU A 61 -5.20 0.80 -13.25
N SER A 62 -3.91 0.99 -12.95
CA SER A 62 -2.97 1.45 -13.95
C SER A 62 -2.75 0.29 -14.93
N VAL A 63 -3.60 0.31 -15.96
CA VAL A 63 -3.38 -0.01 -17.37
C VAL A 63 -2.34 -1.09 -17.66
N ASP A 64 -2.83 -2.16 -18.25
CA ASP A 64 -2.13 -3.15 -19.07
C ASP A 64 -0.76 -2.71 -19.59
N GLY A 65 0.20 -3.63 -19.49
CA GLY A 65 1.57 -3.44 -19.93
C GLY A 65 1.64 -2.71 -21.27
N GLN A 66 2.36 -1.59 -21.28
CA GLN A 66 2.83 -0.98 -22.50
C GLN A 66 3.84 -1.93 -23.16
N GLN A 67 3.32 -2.91 -23.90
CA GLN A 67 4.06 -3.54 -24.98
C GLN A 67 4.21 -2.45 -26.05
N ASP A 68 5.35 -1.78 -26.03
CA ASP A 68 5.88 -1.01 -27.16
C ASP A 68 6.04 -1.94 -28.37
N THR A 69 4.94 -2.22 -29.09
CA THR A 69 5.02 -2.78 -30.43
C THR A 69 5.36 -1.65 -31.39
N HIS A 70 6.65 -1.30 -31.47
CA HIS A 70 7.18 -0.48 -32.55
C HIS A 70 7.10 -1.28 -33.86
N PRO A 71 6.34 -0.87 -34.88
CA PRO A 71 6.53 -1.41 -36.21
C PRO A 71 7.80 -0.76 -36.79
N GLN A 72 8.88 -1.54 -36.93
CA GLN A 72 9.98 -1.14 -37.80
C GLN A 72 9.42 -1.05 -39.22
N SER A 73 9.42 0.17 -39.77
CA SER A 73 9.29 0.44 -41.22
C SER A 73 10.66 0.49 -41.86
#